data_AF-A0A3R6XI87-F1
#
_entry.id   AF-A0A3R6XI87-F1
#
_cell.length_a   1.000
_cell.length_b   1.000
_cell.length_c   1.000
_cell.angle_alpha   90.00
_cell.angle_beta   90.00
_cell.angle_gamma   90.00
#
_symmetry.space_group_name_H-M   'P 1'
#
loop_
_entity.id
_entity.type
_entity.pdbx_description
1 polymer ?
#
loop_
_entity_poly.entity_id
_entity_poly.type
_entity_poly.pdbx_seq_one_letter_code
_entity_poly.pdbx_strand_id
1 'polypeptide(L)'
;MEESNGEDEKQDSAASKIVELLFDLGAAAVAGTIAKSKEESRRQEAERREAQRIAEEQERVKEREKQKKKARRAKRVRAFILNKKQLTFPYPTDVLLGSEVGYVREKIESAVFNNCHSVPIKDIYPGVGKFVGEVEQVVVDGQSWIDSGTSVPYDAEIIITYHAKKDFAFPYSKRTMIGMGYKTLANELVDIGFTQIYVSRLEDLKTGFFKRENAVSDVVIDGIETIKSGMMLEYDREINIQYHAFPGR
;
A
#
# COMPACT_ATOMS: atom_id res chain seq x y z
N MET A 1 44.10 -92.22 32.35
CA MET A 1 42.74 -92.74 32.58
C MET A 1 41.95 -91.63 33.23
N GLU A 2 40.68 -91.50 32.83
CA GLU A 2 39.71 -90.47 33.26
C GLU A 2 40.14 -88.99 33.02
N GLU A 3 39.37 -88.10 32.39
CA GLU A 3 37.99 -87.62 32.68
C GLU A 3 37.94 -86.90 34.03
N SER A 4 37.46 -85.66 34.21
CA SER A 4 36.60 -84.71 33.47
C SER A 4 36.62 -83.36 34.29
N ASN A 5 35.81 -82.31 34.18
CA ASN A 5 34.74 -81.84 33.27
C ASN A 5 34.60 -80.29 33.41
N GLY A 6 33.72 -79.64 32.62
CA GLY A 6 33.35 -78.21 32.74
C GLY A 6 33.85 -77.37 31.54
N GLU A 7 33.04 -76.67 30.73
CA GLU A 7 31.75 -75.96 30.90
C GLU A 7 31.84 -74.72 31.80
N ASP A 8 31.47 -73.50 31.37
CA ASP A 8 31.44 -72.95 29.99
C ASP A 8 31.85 -71.44 30.04
N GLU A 9 31.31 -70.39 29.43
CA GLU A 9 30.13 -70.13 28.58
C GLU A 9 30.42 -68.99 27.57
N LYS A 10 29.48 -68.65 26.68
CA LYS A 10 29.58 -67.55 25.70
C LYS A 10 28.45 -66.53 25.89
N GLN A 11 28.72 -65.39 26.54
CA GLN A 11 27.69 -64.35 26.67
C GLN A 11 28.12 -62.88 26.48
N ASP A 12 28.99 -62.60 25.51
CA ASP A 12 29.30 -61.22 25.08
C ASP A 12 29.22 -61.03 23.56
N SER A 13 28.11 -60.45 23.06
CA SER A 13 28.04 -59.90 21.70
C SER A 13 26.82 -59.01 21.44
N ALA A 14 25.65 -59.36 21.99
CA ALA A 14 24.39 -58.68 21.69
C ALA A 14 24.21 -57.37 22.48
N ALA A 15 24.42 -57.40 23.79
CA ALA A 15 24.20 -56.24 24.67
C ALA A 15 25.11 -55.05 24.31
N SER A 16 26.41 -55.30 24.11
CA SER A 16 27.39 -54.25 23.78
C SER A 16 27.01 -53.44 22.53
N LYS A 17 26.62 -54.13 21.44
CA LYS A 17 26.18 -53.48 20.19
C LYS A 17 24.89 -52.65 20.33
N ILE A 18 24.00 -53.04 21.24
CA ILE A 18 22.77 -52.28 21.53
C ILE A 18 23.12 -51.01 22.32
N VAL A 19 24.05 -51.09 23.27
CA VAL A 19 24.54 -49.91 24.03
C VAL A 19 25.28 -48.93 23.11
N GLU A 20 26.12 -49.43 22.21
CA GLU A 20 26.85 -48.63 21.21
C GLU A 20 25.88 -47.88 20.29
N LEU A 21 24.88 -48.57 19.70
CA LEU A 21 23.81 -47.95 18.90
C LEU A 21 22.98 -46.91 19.68
N LEU A 22 22.68 -47.16 20.95
CA LEU A 22 21.96 -46.20 21.80
C LEU A 22 22.80 -44.94 22.07
N PHE A 23 24.12 -45.08 22.21
CA PHE A 23 25.03 -43.96 22.40
C PHE A 23 25.13 -43.11 21.13
N ASP A 24 25.22 -43.75 19.96
CA ASP A 24 25.23 -43.07 18.65
C ASP A 24 23.93 -42.34 18.35
N LEU A 25 22.76 -42.93 18.63
CA LEU A 25 21.46 -42.24 18.51
C LEU A 25 21.39 -41.02 19.44
N GLY A 26 21.88 -41.15 20.68
CA GLY A 26 21.96 -40.02 21.62
C GLY A 26 22.87 -38.90 21.11
N ALA A 27 24.07 -39.25 20.64
CA ALA A 27 25.03 -38.30 20.07
C ALA A 27 24.47 -37.59 18.82
N ALA A 28 23.79 -38.32 17.93
CA ALA A 28 23.15 -37.75 16.74
C ALA A 28 22.01 -36.78 17.08
N ALA A 29 21.19 -37.09 18.09
CA ALA A 29 20.11 -36.21 18.56
C ALA A 29 20.67 -34.91 19.19
N VAL A 30 21.75 -35.01 19.98
CA VAL A 30 22.45 -33.85 20.55
C VAL A 30 23.14 -33.02 19.47
N ALA A 31 23.82 -33.66 18.50
CA ALA A 31 24.41 -32.98 17.36
C ALA A 31 23.36 -32.24 16.51
N GLY A 32 22.18 -32.84 16.30
CA GLY A 32 21.07 -32.23 15.57
C GLY A 32 20.47 -31.00 16.25
N THR A 33 20.34 -31.00 17.58
CA THR A 33 19.85 -29.85 18.34
C THR A 33 20.91 -28.74 18.47
N ILE A 34 22.19 -29.09 18.58
CA ILE A 34 23.32 -28.14 18.50
C ILE A 34 23.41 -27.53 17.10
N ALA A 35 23.20 -28.31 16.03
CA ALA A 35 23.19 -27.80 14.66
C ALA A 35 22.05 -26.79 14.43
N LYS A 36 20.82 -27.12 14.84
CA LYS A 36 19.66 -26.21 14.72
C LYS A 36 19.86 -24.91 15.50
N SER A 37 20.24 -24.98 16.78
CA SER A 37 20.49 -23.77 17.59
C SER A 37 21.66 -22.93 17.07
N LYS A 38 22.69 -23.55 16.48
CA LYS A 38 23.79 -22.86 15.78
C LYS A 38 23.38 -22.24 14.44
N GLU A 39 22.31 -22.72 13.81
CA GLU A 39 21.74 -22.09 12.61
C GLU A 39 20.75 -20.97 12.97
N GLU A 40 19.89 -21.19 13.96
CA GLU A 40 18.95 -20.18 14.50
C GLU A 40 19.70 -18.95 15.04
N SER A 41 20.80 -19.15 15.78
CA SER A 41 21.65 -18.04 16.23
C SER A 41 22.31 -17.27 15.08
N ARG A 42 22.72 -17.95 13.99
CA ARG A 42 23.21 -17.30 12.77
C ARG A 42 22.12 -16.50 12.05
N ARG A 43 20.88 -17.03 11.99
CA ARG A 43 19.72 -16.34 11.41
C ARG A 43 19.38 -15.09 12.23
N GLN A 44 19.27 -15.21 13.55
CA GLN A 44 19.08 -14.05 14.46
C GLN A 44 20.22 -13.02 14.38
N GLU A 45 21.46 -13.45 14.19
CA GLU A 45 22.58 -12.51 13.99
C GLU A 45 22.48 -11.78 12.64
N ALA A 46 22.11 -12.48 11.57
CA ALA A 46 21.86 -11.88 10.26
C ALA A 46 20.69 -10.88 10.31
N GLU A 47 19.57 -11.25 10.94
CA GLU A 47 18.41 -10.38 11.19
C GLU A 47 18.79 -9.14 11.99
N ARG A 48 19.61 -9.27 13.04
CA ARG A 48 20.12 -8.13 13.82
C ARG A 48 21.02 -7.21 12.99
N ARG A 49 21.92 -7.77 12.18
CA ARG A 49 22.79 -7.00 11.26
C ARG A 49 21.97 -6.31 10.15
N GLU A 50 20.88 -6.91 9.70
CA GLU A 50 19.95 -6.30 8.73
C GLU A 50 19.12 -5.19 9.36
N ALA A 51 18.54 -5.42 10.54
CA ALA A 51 17.83 -4.39 11.30
C ALA A 51 18.74 -3.21 11.65
N GLN A 52 20.02 -3.44 11.96
CA GLN A 52 21.02 -2.39 12.15
C GLN A 52 21.25 -1.56 10.88
N ARG A 53 21.48 -2.20 9.72
CA ARG A 53 21.61 -1.48 8.42
C ARG A 53 20.37 -0.65 8.11
N ILE A 54 19.18 -1.20 8.31
CA ILE A 54 17.90 -0.50 8.08
C ILE A 54 17.75 0.69 9.05
N ALA A 55 18.10 0.53 10.33
CA ALA A 55 18.05 1.60 11.32
C ALA A 55 19.06 2.73 11.01
N GLU A 56 20.30 2.40 10.63
CA GLU A 56 21.31 3.36 10.19
C GLU A 56 20.89 4.11 8.93
N GLU A 57 20.30 3.42 7.95
CA GLU A 57 19.76 4.06 6.75
C GLU A 57 18.59 4.98 7.08
N GLN A 58 17.66 4.55 7.94
CA GLN A 58 16.56 5.40 8.40
C GLN A 58 17.06 6.64 9.17
N GLU A 59 18.05 6.53 10.06
CA GLU A 59 18.62 7.73 10.70
C GLU A 59 19.35 8.62 9.69
N ARG A 60 20.12 8.08 8.74
CA ARG A 60 20.74 8.87 7.66
C ARG A 60 19.70 9.60 6.80
N VAL A 61 18.53 8.99 6.55
CA VAL A 61 17.40 9.65 5.88
C VAL A 61 16.81 10.75 6.76
N LYS A 62 16.52 10.48 8.04
CA LYS A 62 16.01 11.48 9.00
C LYS A 62 17.00 12.64 9.19
N GLU A 63 18.31 12.40 9.18
CA GLU A 63 19.35 13.44 9.23
C GLU A 63 19.39 14.27 7.96
N ARG A 64 19.37 13.64 6.79
CA ARG A 64 19.26 14.35 5.50
C ARG A 64 18.00 15.21 5.45
N GLU A 65 16.88 14.74 5.99
CA GLU A 65 15.67 15.55 6.17
C GLU A 65 15.85 16.70 7.15
N LYS A 66 16.40 16.45 8.35
CA LYS A 66 16.69 17.48 9.36
C LYS A 66 17.59 18.58 8.75
N GLN A 67 18.57 18.20 7.93
CA GLN A 67 19.44 19.12 7.18
C GLN A 67 18.70 19.85 6.05
N LYS A 68 17.95 19.16 5.16
CA LYS A 68 17.06 19.78 4.15
C LYS A 68 16.14 20.83 4.81
N LYS A 69 15.49 20.48 5.93
CA LYS A 69 14.57 21.34 6.70
C LYS A 69 15.29 22.55 7.33
N LYS A 70 16.50 22.37 7.90
CA LYS A 70 17.34 23.49 8.36
C LYS A 70 17.77 24.42 7.22
N ALA A 71 18.18 23.88 6.07
CA ALA A 71 18.59 24.65 4.90
C ALA A 71 17.42 25.45 4.28
N ARG A 72 16.23 24.83 4.13
CA ARG A 72 14.99 25.53 3.72
C ARG A 72 14.70 26.71 4.67
N ARG A 73 14.77 26.52 6.00
CA ARG A 73 14.58 27.59 6.99
C ARG A 73 15.63 28.72 6.87
N ALA A 74 16.91 28.38 6.71
CA ALA A 74 17.97 29.37 6.55
C ALA A 74 17.78 30.22 5.28
N LYS A 75 17.38 29.60 4.15
CA LYS A 75 17.02 30.33 2.93
C LYS A 75 15.82 31.27 3.15
N ARG A 76 14.75 30.84 3.85
CA ARG A 76 13.59 31.70 4.20
C ARG A 76 14.01 32.94 4.98
N VAL A 77 14.80 32.76 6.04
CA VAL A 77 15.29 33.88 6.86
C VAL A 77 16.16 34.83 6.03
N ARG A 78 17.04 34.30 5.16
CA ARG A 78 17.86 35.12 4.27
C ARG A 78 17.03 35.95 3.30
N ALA A 79 16.01 35.36 2.65
CA ALA A 79 15.14 36.06 1.71
C ALA A 79 14.27 37.13 2.39
N PHE A 80 13.75 36.84 3.59
CA PHE A 80 12.96 37.78 4.38
C PHE A 80 13.76 39.01 4.81
N ILE A 81 15.04 38.84 5.17
CA ILE A 81 15.91 39.93 5.67
C ILE A 81 16.58 40.73 4.54
N LEU A 82 16.98 40.09 3.43
CA LEU A 82 17.83 40.73 2.41
C LEU A 82 17.11 41.06 1.08
N ASN A 83 16.15 40.24 0.65
CA ASN A 83 15.63 40.31 -0.73
C ASN A 83 14.29 41.05 -0.86
N LYS A 84 13.97 42.00 0.04
CA LYS A 84 12.66 42.69 0.10
C LYS A 84 11.45 41.73 0.09
N LYS A 85 11.59 40.53 0.66
CA LYS A 85 10.62 39.43 0.60
C LYS A 85 10.34 38.82 -0.80
N GLN A 86 11.21 39.00 -1.79
CA GLN A 86 11.10 38.32 -3.09
C GLN A 86 12.04 37.10 -3.19
N LEU A 87 11.63 36.12 -3.99
CA LEU A 87 12.35 34.91 -4.35
C LEU A 87 12.43 34.78 -5.87
N THR A 88 13.57 34.32 -6.38
CA THR A 88 13.72 33.93 -7.79
C THR A 88 12.99 32.60 -8.02
N PHE A 89 12.00 32.58 -8.90
CA PHE A 89 11.34 31.34 -9.33
C PHE A 89 12.30 30.58 -10.28
N PRO A 90 12.73 29.34 -9.95
CA PRO A 90 13.91 28.74 -10.60
C PRO A 90 13.60 27.91 -11.85
N TYR A 91 12.34 27.62 -12.15
CA TYR A 91 11.91 26.81 -13.30
C TYR A 91 10.93 27.60 -14.15
N PRO A 92 10.92 27.45 -15.48
CA PRO A 92 9.79 27.93 -16.27
C PRO A 92 8.58 27.01 -16.04
N THR A 93 7.34 27.52 -16.18
CA THR A 93 6.13 26.74 -15.85
C THR A 93 5.81 25.63 -16.84
N ASP A 94 6.24 25.75 -18.10
CA ASP A 94 6.10 24.73 -19.15
C ASP A 94 6.82 23.41 -18.81
N VAL A 95 8.04 23.49 -18.25
CA VAL A 95 8.87 22.35 -17.79
C VAL A 95 8.30 21.65 -16.55
N LEU A 96 7.17 22.13 -16.01
CA LEU A 96 6.42 21.48 -14.93
C LEU A 96 5.16 20.75 -15.44
N LEU A 97 4.74 20.97 -16.70
CA LEU A 97 3.57 20.32 -17.29
C LEU A 97 3.89 18.88 -17.71
N GLY A 98 2.87 18.01 -17.74
CA GLY A 98 3.02 16.57 -18.02
C GLY A 98 3.85 15.80 -16.98
N SER A 99 4.37 16.47 -15.96
CA SER A 99 5.12 15.87 -14.85
C SER A 99 4.17 15.39 -13.76
N GLU A 100 4.67 14.51 -12.88
CA GLU A 100 3.94 14.05 -11.69
C GLU A 100 3.87 15.16 -10.61
N VAL A 101 2.68 15.35 -10.02
CA VAL A 101 2.35 16.44 -9.10
C VAL A 101 3.21 16.47 -7.82
N GLY A 102 3.55 15.32 -7.24
CA GLY A 102 4.45 15.19 -6.10
C GLY A 102 5.89 15.64 -6.41
N TYR A 103 6.42 15.28 -7.58
CA TYR A 103 7.71 15.75 -8.07
C TYR A 103 7.73 17.27 -8.33
N VAL A 104 6.70 17.82 -8.97
CA VAL A 104 6.52 19.27 -9.17
C VAL A 104 6.43 19.99 -7.81
N ARG A 105 5.73 19.40 -6.85
CA ARG A 105 5.66 19.89 -5.48
C ARG A 105 6.99 19.85 -4.73
N GLU A 106 7.78 18.76 -4.78
CA GLU A 106 9.11 18.76 -4.12
C GLU A 106 10.03 19.82 -4.75
N LYS A 107 9.99 19.97 -6.09
CA LYS A 107 10.69 21.07 -6.79
C LYS A 107 10.34 22.43 -6.19
N ILE A 108 9.06 22.78 -6.11
CA ILE A 108 8.58 24.08 -5.59
C ILE A 108 8.94 24.27 -4.11
N GLU A 109 8.75 23.24 -3.27
CA GLU A 109 9.15 23.31 -1.85
C GLU A 109 10.68 23.39 -1.65
N SER A 110 11.47 22.81 -2.57
CA SER A 110 12.94 22.93 -2.57
C SER A 110 13.41 24.34 -2.98
N ALA A 111 12.63 24.99 -3.84
CA ALA A 111 12.74 26.39 -4.24
C ALA A 111 12.29 27.37 -3.14
N VAL A 112 11.87 26.86 -1.97
CA VAL A 112 11.58 27.62 -0.73
C VAL A 112 10.21 28.32 -0.71
N PHE A 113 9.44 28.23 -1.78
CA PHE A 113 8.01 28.55 -1.76
C PHE A 113 7.26 27.52 -0.89
N ASN A 114 6.24 27.97 -0.14
CA ASN A 114 5.48 27.10 0.78
C ASN A 114 3.97 27.28 0.66
N ASN A 115 3.51 28.36 -0.01
CA ASN A 115 2.11 28.64 -0.26
C ASN A 115 1.65 27.91 -1.53
N CYS A 116 1.69 26.58 -1.48
CA CYS A 116 1.48 25.70 -2.64
C CYS A 116 0.26 24.82 -2.43
N HIS A 117 -0.70 24.93 -3.34
CA HIS A 117 -1.94 24.18 -3.38
C HIS A 117 -1.97 23.26 -4.60
N SER A 118 -2.76 22.19 -4.51
CA SER A 118 -2.88 21.17 -5.56
C SER A 118 -4.37 20.90 -5.79
N VAL A 119 -4.83 21.08 -7.03
CA VAL A 119 -6.26 21.02 -7.40
C VAL A 119 -6.48 19.90 -8.42
N PRO A 120 -7.23 18.84 -8.08
CA PRO A 120 -7.50 17.74 -8.99
C PRO A 120 -8.58 18.09 -10.03
N ILE A 121 -8.28 17.88 -11.30
CA ILE A 121 -9.28 17.71 -12.36
C ILE A 121 -9.77 16.26 -12.29
N LYS A 122 -11.10 16.07 -12.21
CA LYS A 122 -11.74 14.75 -12.05
C LYS A 122 -12.23 14.19 -13.39
N ASP A 123 -11.29 13.96 -14.31
CA ASP A 123 -11.56 13.65 -15.71
C ASP A 123 -10.95 12.33 -16.24
N ILE A 124 -9.95 11.74 -15.57
CA ILE A 124 -9.37 10.46 -16.01
C ILE A 124 -10.43 9.36 -15.95
N TYR A 125 -10.68 8.74 -17.10
CA TYR A 125 -11.65 7.67 -17.31
C TYR A 125 -11.13 6.77 -18.46
N PRO A 126 -11.58 5.52 -18.63
CA PRO A 126 -11.03 4.65 -19.68
C PRO A 126 -11.15 5.26 -21.08
N GLY A 127 -10.04 5.26 -21.82
CA GLY A 127 -9.90 5.93 -23.12
C GLY A 127 -9.29 7.33 -23.05
N VAL A 128 -9.14 7.95 -21.87
CA VAL A 128 -8.40 9.21 -21.70
C VAL A 128 -6.90 8.92 -21.69
N GLY A 129 -6.13 9.63 -22.52
CA GLY A 129 -4.68 9.44 -22.69
C GLY A 129 -3.79 10.14 -21.65
N LYS A 130 -4.32 10.43 -20.45
CA LYS A 130 -3.63 11.14 -19.35
C LYS A 130 -3.51 10.26 -18.12
N PHE A 131 -2.46 10.45 -17.31
CA PHE A 131 -2.16 9.62 -16.14
C PHE A 131 -2.47 10.31 -14.79
N VAL A 132 -2.71 9.50 -13.75
CA VAL A 132 -3.07 10.01 -12.43
C VAL A 132 -1.87 10.73 -11.80
N GLY A 133 -2.05 12.01 -11.48
CA GLY A 133 -0.99 12.90 -10.99
C GLY A 133 -0.32 13.76 -12.07
N GLU A 134 -0.71 13.64 -13.34
CA GLU A 134 -0.18 14.46 -14.44
C GLU A 134 -0.57 15.93 -14.29
N VAL A 135 0.40 16.85 -14.31
CA VAL A 135 0.16 18.30 -14.16
C VAL A 135 -0.27 18.94 -15.48
N GLU A 136 -1.47 19.53 -15.47
CA GLU A 136 -2.05 20.29 -16.59
C GLU A 136 -1.62 21.76 -16.58
N GLN A 137 -1.48 22.34 -15.37
CA GLN A 137 -1.18 23.76 -15.21
C GLN A 137 -0.44 24.03 -13.91
N VAL A 138 0.49 24.99 -13.94
CA VAL A 138 1.01 25.65 -12.74
C VAL A 138 0.74 27.15 -12.86
N VAL A 139 0.03 27.70 -11.89
CA VAL A 139 -0.21 29.15 -11.76
C VAL A 139 0.57 29.66 -10.56
N VAL A 140 1.27 30.78 -10.70
CA VAL A 140 2.11 31.40 -9.67
C VAL A 140 1.76 32.88 -9.59
N ASP A 141 1.28 33.36 -8.44
CA ASP A 141 0.83 34.74 -8.22
C ASP A 141 -0.20 35.23 -9.27
N GLY A 142 -1.08 34.30 -9.70
CA GLY A 142 -2.08 34.52 -10.77
C GLY A 142 -1.54 34.39 -12.20
N GLN A 143 -0.24 34.19 -12.41
CA GLN A 143 0.38 34.02 -13.72
C GLN A 143 0.56 32.54 -14.08
N SER A 144 -0.02 32.10 -15.20
CA SER A 144 0.15 30.73 -15.74
C SER A 144 1.44 30.53 -16.54
N TRP A 145 2.05 31.62 -17.00
CA TRP A 145 3.34 31.61 -17.68
C TRP A 145 4.34 32.43 -16.88
N ILE A 146 5.36 31.76 -16.34
CA ILE A 146 6.52 32.39 -15.68
C ILE A 146 7.79 31.74 -16.23
N ASP A 147 8.76 32.57 -16.62
CA ASP A 147 10.09 32.13 -17.04
C ASP A 147 11.03 31.92 -15.83
N SER A 148 12.00 31.02 -15.96
CA SER A 148 13.06 30.84 -14.95
C SER A 148 13.85 32.14 -14.75
N GLY A 149 14.06 32.53 -13.49
CA GLY A 149 14.73 33.77 -13.11
C GLY A 149 13.78 34.90 -12.69
N THR A 150 12.48 34.76 -12.93
CA THR A 150 11.45 35.75 -12.53
C THR A 150 11.45 35.99 -11.02
N SER A 151 11.33 37.26 -10.60
CA SER A 151 11.26 37.64 -9.19
C SER A 151 9.82 37.65 -8.70
N VAL A 152 9.49 36.73 -7.78
CA VAL A 152 8.14 36.43 -7.29
C VAL A 152 8.07 36.68 -5.77
N PRO A 153 6.95 37.11 -5.17
CA PRO A 153 6.81 37.20 -3.71
C PRO A 153 7.10 35.87 -2.99
N TYR A 154 7.74 35.90 -1.83
CA TYR A 154 8.06 34.68 -1.04
C TYR A 154 6.83 33.91 -0.53
N ASP A 155 5.69 34.60 -0.50
CA ASP A 155 4.37 34.18 -0.05
C ASP A 155 3.36 34.07 -1.20
N ALA A 156 3.80 34.27 -2.45
CA ALA A 156 2.98 34.10 -3.65
C ALA A 156 2.26 32.76 -3.67
N GLU A 157 0.98 32.78 -4.02
CA GLU A 157 0.16 31.58 -4.15
C GLU A 157 0.60 30.78 -5.39
N ILE A 158 0.80 29.48 -5.21
CA ILE A 158 1.12 28.55 -6.30
C ILE A 158 0.03 27.49 -6.36
N ILE A 159 -0.70 27.44 -7.47
CA ILE A 159 -1.77 26.48 -7.72
C ILE A 159 -1.28 25.49 -8.78
N ILE A 160 -1.13 24.22 -8.41
CA ILE A 160 -0.83 23.12 -9.33
C ILE A 160 -2.14 22.42 -9.67
N THR A 161 -2.59 22.52 -10.91
CA THR A 161 -3.77 21.81 -11.42
C THR A 161 -3.32 20.51 -12.07
N TYR A 162 -3.89 19.37 -11.66
CA TYR A 162 -3.41 18.04 -12.07
C TYR A 162 -4.55 17.05 -12.29
N HIS A 163 -4.32 16.03 -13.10
CA HIS A 163 -5.33 15.03 -13.46
C HIS A 163 -5.50 13.93 -12.42
N ALA A 164 -6.75 13.59 -12.13
CA ALA A 164 -7.16 12.56 -11.18
C ALA A 164 -8.30 11.72 -11.76
N LYS A 165 -8.44 10.49 -11.24
CA LYS A 165 -9.55 9.59 -11.56
C LYS A 165 -10.89 10.29 -11.39
N LYS A 166 -11.75 10.18 -12.40
CA LYS A 166 -13.12 10.69 -12.39
C LYS A 166 -13.95 10.02 -11.30
N ASP A 167 -14.72 10.84 -10.59
CA ASP A 167 -15.67 10.36 -9.58
C ASP A 167 -17.10 10.37 -10.13
N PHE A 168 -17.90 9.40 -9.70
CA PHE A 168 -19.35 9.36 -9.92
C PHE A 168 -20.11 9.36 -8.58
N ALA A 169 -21.31 9.94 -8.58
CA ALA A 169 -22.17 9.94 -7.41
C ALA A 169 -22.83 8.56 -7.25
N PHE A 170 -22.49 7.85 -6.17
CA PHE A 170 -23.03 6.53 -5.90
C PHE A 170 -24.54 6.61 -5.58
N PRO A 171 -25.41 5.83 -6.25
CA PRO A 171 -26.84 6.11 -6.28
C PRO A 171 -27.55 5.83 -4.94
N TYR A 172 -27.09 4.85 -4.16
CA TYR A 172 -27.89 4.26 -3.08
C TYR A 172 -27.16 4.19 -1.73
N SER A 173 -27.92 4.16 -0.63
CA SER A 173 -27.37 3.75 0.67
C SER A 173 -27.26 2.22 0.74
N LYS A 174 -26.36 1.68 1.58
CA LYS A 174 -26.27 0.22 1.83
C LYS A 174 -27.64 -0.39 2.12
N ARG A 175 -28.45 0.25 2.99
CA ARG A 175 -29.81 -0.17 3.36
C ARG A 175 -30.81 -0.17 2.18
N THR A 176 -30.65 0.73 1.22
CA THR A 176 -31.53 0.81 0.03
C THR A 176 -31.26 -0.34 -0.94
N MET A 177 -29.99 -0.77 -1.06
CA MET A 177 -29.59 -1.84 -1.96
C MET A 177 -30.02 -3.23 -1.47
N ILE A 178 -30.09 -3.47 -0.15
CA ILE A 178 -30.48 -4.78 0.39
C ILE A 178 -31.89 -5.14 -0.09
N GLY A 179 -32.01 -6.32 -0.71
CA GLY A 179 -33.27 -6.80 -1.28
C GLY A 179 -33.59 -6.34 -2.70
N MET A 180 -32.81 -5.43 -3.32
CA MET A 180 -32.90 -5.14 -4.76
C MET A 180 -32.48 -6.37 -5.60
N GLY A 181 -32.85 -6.43 -6.88
CA GLY A 181 -32.35 -7.47 -7.79
C GLY A 181 -30.89 -7.21 -8.16
N TYR A 182 -30.00 -8.18 -7.95
CA TYR A 182 -28.55 -7.94 -8.10
C TYR A 182 -28.13 -7.50 -9.51
N LYS A 183 -28.78 -8.04 -10.55
CA LYS A 183 -28.52 -7.69 -11.96
C LYS A 183 -28.94 -6.25 -12.26
N THR A 184 -30.05 -5.80 -11.69
CA THR A 184 -30.54 -4.42 -11.84
C THR A 184 -29.53 -3.44 -11.24
N LEU A 185 -29.11 -3.68 -9.99
CA LEU A 185 -28.10 -2.85 -9.32
C LEU A 185 -26.74 -2.86 -10.05
N ALA A 186 -26.29 -4.03 -10.52
CA ALA A 186 -25.04 -4.14 -11.27
C ALA A 186 -25.08 -3.32 -12.58
N ASN A 187 -26.17 -3.46 -13.35
CA ASN A 187 -26.35 -2.70 -14.59
C ASN A 187 -26.45 -1.18 -14.33
N GLU A 188 -27.25 -0.76 -13.35
CA GLU A 188 -27.38 0.66 -12.98
C GLU A 188 -26.03 1.30 -12.61
N LEU A 189 -25.13 0.56 -11.96
CA LEU A 189 -23.78 1.03 -11.64
C LEU A 189 -22.86 1.09 -12.88
N VAL A 190 -22.98 0.14 -13.82
CA VAL A 190 -22.30 0.21 -15.14
C VAL A 190 -22.78 1.42 -15.94
N ASP A 191 -24.09 1.64 -16.01
CA ASP A 191 -24.73 2.73 -16.76
C ASP A 191 -24.37 4.12 -16.19
N ILE A 192 -24.10 4.22 -14.89
CA ILE A 192 -23.54 5.43 -14.24
C ILE A 192 -22.07 5.64 -14.63
N GLY A 193 -21.31 4.58 -14.89
CA GLY A 193 -19.89 4.63 -15.27
C GLY A 193 -18.91 3.95 -14.31
N PHE A 194 -19.37 3.12 -13.37
CA PHE A 194 -18.45 2.31 -12.54
C PHE A 194 -17.97 1.09 -13.32
N THR A 195 -16.66 0.79 -13.27
CA THR A 195 -16.04 -0.26 -14.12
C THR A 195 -15.57 -1.51 -13.38
N GLN A 196 -15.37 -1.47 -12.06
CA GLN A 196 -14.92 -2.63 -11.26
C GLN A 196 -16.04 -3.19 -10.40
N ILE A 197 -17.09 -3.69 -11.05
CA ILE A 197 -18.27 -4.28 -10.40
C ILE A 197 -18.18 -5.80 -10.47
N TYR A 198 -18.13 -6.43 -9.31
CA TYR A 198 -18.12 -7.88 -9.14
C TYR A 198 -19.39 -8.36 -8.46
N VAL A 199 -19.76 -9.62 -8.70
CA VAL A 199 -20.97 -10.21 -8.16
C VAL A 199 -20.64 -11.57 -7.53
N SER A 200 -20.94 -11.70 -6.23
CA SER A 200 -20.66 -12.89 -5.43
C SER A 200 -21.94 -13.65 -5.04
N ARG A 201 -21.94 -14.97 -5.19
CA ARG A 201 -23.04 -15.83 -4.72
C ARG A 201 -22.95 -16.05 -3.21
N LEU A 202 -24.10 -16.01 -2.54
CA LEU A 202 -24.29 -16.49 -1.17
C LEU A 202 -25.32 -17.63 -1.19
N GLU A 203 -24.88 -18.85 -0.92
CA GLU A 203 -25.73 -20.05 -0.98
C GLU A 203 -26.47 -20.30 0.34
N ASP A 204 -27.20 -19.29 0.82
CA ASP A 204 -27.88 -19.30 2.12
C ASP A 204 -29.40 -19.54 2.05
N LEU A 205 -29.97 -19.70 0.85
CA LEU A 205 -31.39 -19.98 0.67
C LEU A 205 -31.74 -21.43 1.01
N LYS A 206 -32.84 -21.58 1.75
CA LYS A 206 -33.48 -22.86 2.07
C LYS A 206 -34.96 -22.78 1.71
N THR A 207 -35.49 -23.85 1.13
CA THR A 207 -36.91 -23.94 0.75
C THR A 207 -37.81 -23.62 1.95
N GLY A 208 -38.69 -22.62 1.81
CA GLY A 208 -39.58 -22.16 2.88
C GLY A 208 -39.09 -20.95 3.69
N PHE A 209 -37.89 -20.43 3.46
CA PHE A 209 -37.45 -19.15 4.07
C PHE A 209 -37.89 -17.93 3.25
N PHE A 210 -38.12 -16.80 3.93
CA PHE A 210 -38.59 -15.53 3.34
C PHE A 210 -37.54 -14.75 2.53
N LYS A 211 -36.29 -15.22 2.42
CA LYS A 211 -35.25 -14.56 1.61
C LYS A 211 -35.54 -14.76 0.12
N ARG A 212 -35.42 -13.70 -0.67
CA ARG A 212 -35.72 -13.72 -2.12
C ARG A 212 -34.50 -14.16 -2.93
N GLU A 213 -34.67 -15.10 -3.85
CA GLU A 213 -33.64 -15.52 -4.80
C GLU A 213 -33.24 -14.35 -5.73
N ASN A 214 -31.96 -14.25 -6.06
CA ASN A 214 -31.37 -13.16 -6.86
C ASN A 214 -31.50 -11.75 -6.23
N ALA A 215 -31.86 -11.65 -4.95
CA ALA A 215 -31.85 -10.40 -4.21
C ALA A 215 -30.48 -10.13 -3.55
N VAL A 216 -30.07 -8.87 -3.52
CA VAL A 216 -28.84 -8.40 -2.87
C VAL A 216 -28.90 -8.69 -1.37
N SER A 217 -27.92 -9.45 -0.89
CA SER A 217 -27.67 -9.77 0.52
C SER A 217 -26.78 -8.72 1.16
N ASP A 218 -25.71 -8.29 0.46
CA ASP A 218 -24.88 -7.17 0.87
C ASP A 218 -24.17 -6.50 -0.32
N VAL A 219 -23.67 -5.29 -0.10
CA VAL A 219 -22.72 -4.60 -0.99
C VAL A 219 -21.52 -4.14 -0.17
N VAL A 220 -20.33 -4.50 -0.63
CA VAL A 220 -19.05 -4.04 -0.09
C VAL A 220 -18.38 -3.18 -1.16
N ILE A 221 -17.76 -2.08 -0.75
CA ILE A 221 -16.95 -1.22 -1.62
C ILE A 221 -15.60 -1.07 -0.94
N ASP A 222 -14.51 -1.28 -1.68
CA ASP A 222 -13.15 -1.18 -1.12
C ASP A 222 -12.96 0.17 -0.39
N GLY A 223 -12.29 0.14 0.76
CA GLY A 223 -12.02 1.31 1.59
C GLY A 223 -13.24 2.15 2.00
N ILE A 224 -14.47 1.62 1.97
CA ILE A 224 -15.70 2.32 2.41
C ILE A 224 -16.45 1.49 3.46
N GLU A 225 -16.40 1.94 4.72
CA GLU A 225 -17.15 1.31 5.83
C GLU A 225 -18.66 1.59 5.75
N THR A 226 -19.08 2.77 5.27
CA THR A 226 -20.48 3.24 5.30
C THR A 226 -20.90 3.84 3.97
N ILE A 227 -21.57 3.03 3.14
CA ILE A 227 -22.05 3.45 1.81
C ILE A 227 -23.31 4.33 1.93
N LYS A 228 -23.25 5.54 1.36
CA LYS A 228 -24.33 6.55 1.36
C LYS A 228 -24.68 6.93 -0.08
N SER A 229 -25.96 7.20 -0.34
CA SER A 229 -26.41 7.82 -1.60
C SER A 229 -25.79 9.22 -1.73
N GLY A 230 -25.38 9.59 -2.94
CA GLY A 230 -24.69 10.86 -3.23
C GLY A 230 -23.22 10.90 -2.82
N MET A 231 -22.64 9.79 -2.36
CA MET A 231 -21.20 9.69 -2.09
C MET A 231 -20.43 9.68 -3.43
N MET A 232 -19.51 10.63 -3.62
CA MET A 232 -18.60 10.60 -4.77
C MET A 232 -17.57 9.47 -4.59
N LEU A 233 -17.43 8.61 -5.59
CA LEU A 233 -16.49 7.49 -5.61
C LEU A 233 -15.76 7.41 -6.96
N GLU A 234 -14.47 7.05 -6.92
CA GLU A 234 -13.67 6.81 -8.13
C GLU A 234 -14.30 5.69 -8.99
N TYR A 235 -14.30 5.87 -10.31
CA TYR A 235 -14.98 4.96 -11.24
C TYR A 235 -14.48 3.50 -11.21
N ASP A 236 -13.21 3.28 -10.84
CA ASP A 236 -12.55 1.98 -10.77
C ASP A 236 -12.45 1.40 -9.36
N ARG A 237 -13.14 2.01 -8.39
CA ARG A 237 -13.29 1.46 -7.02
C ARG A 237 -13.93 0.08 -7.09
N GLU A 238 -13.34 -0.93 -6.43
CA GLU A 238 -13.93 -2.27 -6.38
C GLU A 238 -15.28 -2.22 -5.64
N ILE A 239 -16.34 -2.69 -6.30
CA ILE A 239 -17.69 -2.84 -5.77
C ILE A 239 -18.09 -4.32 -5.87
N ASN A 240 -18.27 -4.98 -4.74
CA ASN A 240 -18.67 -6.38 -4.68
C ASN A 240 -20.11 -6.52 -4.18
N ILE A 241 -20.99 -7.01 -5.07
CA ILE A 241 -22.42 -7.21 -4.81
C ILE A 241 -22.65 -8.68 -4.45
N GLN A 242 -22.95 -8.97 -3.19
CA GLN A 242 -23.30 -10.31 -2.74
C GLN A 242 -24.82 -10.54 -2.86
N TYR A 243 -25.25 -11.69 -3.40
CA TYR A 243 -26.67 -11.99 -3.60
C TYR A 243 -27.09 -13.40 -3.14
N HIS A 244 -28.33 -13.51 -2.69
CA HIS A 244 -28.93 -14.77 -2.22
C HIS A 244 -29.20 -15.75 -3.37
N ALA A 245 -28.69 -16.98 -3.23
CA ALA A 245 -28.86 -18.09 -4.17
C ALA A 245 -29.16 -19.41 -3.44
N PHE A 246 -29.75 -20.37 -4.14
CA PHE A 246 -29.84 -21.75 -3.63
C PHE A 246 -28.52 -22.51 -3.84
N PRO A 247 -28.13 -23.40 -2.92
CA PRO A 247 -26.96 -24.26 -3.10
C PRO A 247 -27.02 -25.12 -4.36
N GLY A 248 -25.88 -25.25 -5.05
CA GLY A 248 -25.68 -26.28 -6.09
C GLY A 248 -26.50 -26.12 -7.38
N ARG A 249 -26.85 -24.88 -7.76
CA ARG A 249 -27.44 -24.52 -9.06
C ARG A 249 -26.49 -23.73 -9.95
#